data_AF-A0A6B1H4N6-F1
#
_entry.id   AF-A0A6B1H4N6-F1
#
_cell.length_a   1.000
_cell.length_b   1.000
_cell.length_c   1.000
_cell.angle_alpha   90.00
_cell.angle_beta   90.00
_cell.angle_gamma   90.00
#
_symmetry.space_group_name_H-M   'P 1'
#
loop_
_entity.id
_entity.type
_entity.pdbx_description
1 polymer ?
#
loop_
_entity_poly.entity_id
_entity_poly.type
_entity_poly.pdbx_seq_one_letter_code
_entity_poly.pdbx_strand_id
1 'polypeptide(L)'
;MKPLASITLLCFFVSAGAQENVTEGDSEMRILSAYHGLDPIPAQATRLCGLPPAGGQDGMPVVFSVQINGDTVSPAAFAVETSSGEIATPVCASLRPALEPLERRTVLLIGPFSPEDSLPIGVEIVEQLEDVDGNSLVSLRIEKVTNLAAGPSLVLAERFAP
;
A
#
# COMPACT_ATOMS: atom_id res chain seq x y z
N MET A 1 -61.49 0.37 -51.53
CA MET A 1 -60.76 -0.37 -50.47
C MET A 1 -59.30 0.06 -50.54
N LYS A 2 -58.77 0.71 -49.50
CA LYS A 2 -57.40 1.25 -49.45
C LYS A 2 -56.48 0.21 -48.78
N PRO A 3 -55.28 -0.10 -49.28
CA PRO A 3 -54.35 -0.94 -48.54
C PRO A 3 -53.65 -0.09 -47.47
N LEU A 4 -53.70 -0.53 -46.21
CA LEU A 4 -52.83 -0.01 -45.15
C LEU A 4 -51.42 -0.56 -45.37
N ALA A 5 -50.45 0.33 -45.62
CA ALA A 5 -49.04 -0.01 -45.57
C ALA A 5 -48.61 -0.11 -44.10
N SER A 6 -48.21 -1.30 -43.68
CA SER A 6 -47.63 -1.55 -42.36
C SER A 6 -46.14 -1.18 -42.42
N ILE A 7 -45.73 -0.16 -41.68
CA ILE A 7 -44.33 0.26 -41.56
C ILE A 7 -43.72 -0.51 -40.38
N THR A 8 -42.91 -1.51 -40.68
CA THR A 8 -42.13 -2.25 -39.68
C THR A 8 -40.91 -1.40 -39.30
N LEU A 9 -40.94 -0.80 -38.11
CA LEU A 9 -39.81 -0.05 -37.56
C LEU A 9 -38.74 -1.04 -37.07
N LEU A 10 -37.66 -1.19 -37.85
CA LEU A 10 -36.52 -2.03 -37.48
C LEU A 10 -35.59 -1.22 -36.56
N CYS A 11 -35.70 -1.43 -35.24
CA CYS A 11 -34.77 -0.86 -34.27
C CYS A 11 -33.41 -1.57 -34.38
N PHE A 12 -32.43 -0.93 -35.02
CA PHE A 12 -31.03 -1.33 -34.92
C PHE A 12 -30.50 -0.90 -33.55
N PHE A 13 -30.35 -1.86 -32.64
CA PHE A 13 -29.55 -1.66 -31.44
C PHE A 13 -28.07 -1.67 -31.85
N VAL A 14 -27.45 -0.49 -31.94
CA VAL A 14 -26.00 -0.38 -31.95
C VAL A 14 -25.55 -0.68 -30.52
N SER A 15 -25.15 -1.93 -30.26
CA SER A 15 -24.40 -2.27 -29.06
C SER A 15 -23.03 -1.59 -29.18
N ALA A 16 -22.90 -0.40 -28.59
CA ALA A 16 -21.60 0.22 -28.35
C ALA A 16 -20.87 -0.67 -27.33
N GLY A 17 -20.12 -1.65 -27.82
CA GLY A 17 -19.12 -2.32 -27.01
C GLY A 17 -18.07 -1.28 -26.64
N ALA A 18 -18.16 -0.76 -25.41
CA ALA A 18 -17.02 -0.12 -24.77
C ALA A 18 -15.97 -1.22 -24.55
N GLN A 19 -15.20 -1.52 -25.59
CA GLN A 19 -13.90 -2.15 -25.40
C GLN A 19 -13.01 -1.07 -24.80
N GLU A 20 -13.02 -1.00 -23.47
CA GLU A 20 -11.88 -0.45 -22.75
C GLU A 20 -10.68 -1.29 -23.18
N ASN A 21 -9.84 -0.67 -24.00
CA ASN A 21 -8.52 -1.17 -24.31
C ASN A 21 -7.74 -1.06 -23.00
N VAL A 22 -7.90 -2.06 -22.13
CA VAL A 22 -7.03 -2.26 -20.97
C VAL A 22 -5.66 -2.52 -21.58
N THR A 23 -4.90 -1.43 -21.72
CA THR A 23 -3.45 -1.54 -21.81
C THR A 23 -3.10 -2.29 -20.54
N GLU A 24 -2.54 -3.51 -20.65
CA GLU A 24 -1.92 -4.19 -19.51
C GLU A 24 -1.00 -3.15 -18.86
N GLY A 25 -1.46 -2.64 -17.72
CA GLY A 25 -1.03 -1.35 -17.23
C GLY A 25 0.44 -1.44 -16.87
N ASP A 26 1.21 -0.48 -17.37
CA ASP A 26 2.42 -0.04 -16.70
C ASP A 26 2.04 0.23 -15.23
N SER A 27 2.35 -0.72 -14.34
CA SER A 27 1.99 -0.61 -12.93
C SER A 27 2.90 0.44 -12.33
N GLU A 28 2.46 1.70 -12.31
CA GLU A 28 3.21 2.79 -11.70
C GLU A 28 3.60 2.40 -10.26
N MET A 29 4.90 2.47 -9.97
CA MET A 29 5.44 2.26 -8.63
C MET A 29 4.90 3.34 -7.69
N ARG A 30 4.16 2.91 -6.66
CA ARG A 30 3.58 3.82 -5.66
C ARG A 30 3.31 3.10 -4.35
N ILE A 31 3.20 3.88 -3.28
CA ILE A 31 2.65 3.43 -2.01
C ILE A 31 1.13 3.42 -2.14
N LEU A 32 0.51 2.26 -1.91
CA LEU A 32 -0.94 2.07 -2.00
C LEU A 32 -1.65 2.51 -0.73
N SER A 33 -1.07 2.22 0.44
CA SER A 33 -1.62 2.62 1.73
C SER A 33 -0.57 2.56 2.83
N ALA A 34 -0.83 3.33 3.88
CA ALA A 34 -0.23 3.18 5.20
C ALA A 34 -1.35 3.18 6.24
N TYR A 35 -1.19 2.42 7.32
CA TYR A 35 -2.21 2.29 8.36
C TYR A 35 -1.63 2.40 9.77
N HIS A 36 -2.30 3.14 10.64
CA HIS A 36 -1.92 3.31 12.05
C HIS A 36 -3.14 3.22 12.98
N GLY A 37 -2.92 2.85 14.24
CA GLY A 37 -3.92 2.99 15.29
C GLY A 37 -4.32 1.69 16.00
N LEU A 38 -3.57 0.61 15.84
CA LEU A 38 -3.71 -0.57 16.70
C LEU A 38 -3.17 -0.27 18.11
N ASP A 39 -3.52 -1.11 19.08
CA ASP A 39 -2.82 -1.15 20.37
C ASP A 39 -1.30 -1.26 20.15
N PRO A 40 -0.47 -0.72 21.07
CA PRO A 40 0.98 -0.85 20.97
C PRO A 40 1.38 -2.29 20.73
N ILE A 41 2.29 -2.50 19.78
CA ILE A 41 2.66 -3.86 19.40
C ILE A 41 3.34 -4.55 20.59
N PRO A 42 3.20 -5.89 20.69
CA PRO A 42 3.93 -6.64 21.72
C PRO A 42 5.42 -6.36 21.62
N ALA A 43 6.08 -6.13 22.76
CA ALA A 43 7.50 -5.77 22.78
C ALA A 43 8.39 -6.77 22.04
N GLN A 44 7.96 -8.02 21.93
CA GLN A 44 8.67 -9.08 21.21
C GLN A 44 8.67 -8.92 19.69
N ALA A 45 7.84 -8.05 19.12
CA ALA A 45 7.71 -7.84 17.68
C ALA A 45 9.00 -7.26 17.05
N THR A 46 9.82 -6.52 17.81
CA THR A 46 11.13 -6.04 17.34
C THR A 46 12.11 -7.18 17.04
N ARG A 47 11.86 -8.40 17.54
CA ARG A 47 12.62 -9.60 17.14
C ARG A 47 12.45 -9.94 15.66
N LEU A 48 11.44 -9.38 14.99
CA LEU A 48 11.31 -9.43 13.53
C LEU A 48 12.45 -8.70 12.80
N CYS A 49 13.27 -7.90 13.50
CA CYS A 49 14.49 -7.30 12.96
C CYS A 49 15.75 -7.73 13.74
N GLY A 50 15.68 -8.81 14.53
CA GLY A 50 16.83 -9.26 15.34
C GLY A 50 17.18 -8.34 16.51
N LEU A 51 16.29 -7.41 16.88
CA LEU A 51 16.48 -6.46 17.98
C LEU A 51 15.99 -7.03 19.32
N PRO A 52 16.52 -6.52 20.45
CA PRO A 52 15.95 -6.82 21.76
C PRO A 52 14.49 -6.34 21.86
N PRO A 53 13.66 -6.94 22.73
CA PRO A 53 12.28 -6.52 22.93
C PRO A 53 12.19 -5.04 23.32
N ALA A 54 11.32 -4.28 22.65
CA ALA A 54 11.06 -2.87 22.94
C ALA A 54 9.55 -2.62 22.98
N GLY A 55 9.05 -2.16 24.12
CA GLY A 55 7.62 -1.83 24.30
C GLY A 55 7.28 -0.41 23.85
N GLY A 56 5.97 -0.11 23.86
CA GLY A 56 5.48 1.23 23.51
C GLY A 56 5.74 1.63 22.06
N GLN A 57 5.91 0.65 21.17
CA GLN A 57 6.08 0.88 19.74
C GLN A 57 4.76 0.68 19.01
N ASP A 58 4.58 1.45 17.94
CA ASP A 58 3.48 1.26 17.01
C ASP A 58 3.87 0.27 15.92
N GLY A 59 2.85 -0.34 15.32
CA GLY A 59 2.96 -1.13 14.11
C GLY A 59 2.26 -0.38 12.98
N MET A 60 2.98 -0.13 11.90
CA MET A 60 2.46 0.60 10.75
C MET A 60 2.77 -0.18 9.46
N PRO A 61 1.82 -0.98 8.95
CA PRO A 61 1.99 -1.63 7.65
C PRO A 61 1.91 -0.58 6.53
N VAL A 62 2.86 -0.65 5.61
CA VAL A 62 2.96 0.16 4.38
C VAL A 62 2.86 -0.79 3.18
N VAL A 63 1.87 -0.58 2.33
CA VAL A 63 1.54 -1.46 1.20
C VAL A 63 1.98 -0.80 -0.11
N PHE A 64 2.62 -1.55 -1.00
CA PHE A 64 3.20 -1.08 -2.26
C PHE A 64 2.52 -1.70 -3.49
N SER A 65 2.53 -0.97 -4.62
CA SER A 65 2.02 -1.45 -5.92
C SER A 65 2.96 -2.44 -6.60
N VAL A 66 4.17 -2.65 -6.07
CA VAL A 66 5.17 -3.62 -6.52
C VAL A 66 5.58 -4.58 -5.40
N GLN A 67 6.14 -5.74 -5.76
CA GLN A 67 6.75 -6.65 -4.79
C GLN A 67 8.13 -6.12 -4.42
N ILE A 68 8.42 -6.05 -3.13
CA ILE A 68 9.62 -5.45 -2.55
C ILE A 68 10.75 -6.46 -2.47
N ASN A 69 11.97 -6.04 -2.81
CA ASN A 69 13.20 -6.76 -2.54
C ASN A 69 13.52 -6.76 -1.03
N GLY A 70 13.30 -7.89 -0.36
CA GLY A 70 13.49 -8.03 1.09
C GLY A 70 14.92 -7.79 1.56
N ASP A 71 15.91 -7.98 0.68
CA ASP A 71 17.31 -7.73 0.99
C ASP A 71 17.64 -6.23 1.09
N THR A 72 16.78 -5.37 0.54
CA THR A 72 16.92 -3.91 0.59
C THR A 72 16.09 -3.26 1.70
N VAL A 73 15.26 -4.03 2.41
CA VAL A 73 14.40 -3.48 3.46
C VAL A 73 15.24 -3.11 4.68
N SER A 74 15.36 -1.81 4.91
CA SER A 74 16.05 -1.22 6.07
C SER A 74 15.13 -0.22 6.76
N PRO A 75 15.16 -0.09 8.10
CA PRO A 75 14.43 0.95 8.79
C PRO A 75 14.81 2.37 8.31
N ALA A 76 16.09 2.59 7.95
CA ALA A 76 16.59 3.88 7.49
C ALA A 76 16.01 4.32 6.13
N ALA A 77 15.47 3.39 5.34
CA ALA A 77 14.83 3.70 4.07
C ALA A 77 13.51 4.48 4.24
N PHE A 78 12.97 4.54 5.45
CA PHE A 78 11.64 5.11 5.71
C PHE A 78 11.73 6.33 6.63
N ALA A 79 11.03 7.39 6.24
CA ALA A 79 10.75 8.55 7.06
C ALA A 79 9.24 8.64 7.31
N VAL A 80 8.84 8.70 8.58
CA VAL A 80 7.44 8.83 8.99
C VAL A 80 7.21 10.25 9.49
N GLU A 81 6.39 11.01 8.79
CA GLU A 81 6.00 12.36 9.23
C GLU A 81 4.82 12.26 10.18
N THR A 82 4.90 12.99 11.28
CA THR A 82 3.85 13.08 12.30
C THR A 82 3.13 14.42 12.24
N SER A 83 1.93 14.49 12.83
CA SER A 83 1.12 15.72 12.88
C SER A 83 1.77 16.88 13.66
N SER A 84 2.81 16.60 14.46
CA SER A 84 3.62 17.62 15.15
C SER A 84 4.71 18.23 14.25
N GLY A 85 4.91 17.67 13.05
CA GLY A 85 6.00 18.02 12.14
C GLY A 85 7.31 17.27 12.41
N GLU A 86 7.34 16.34 13.38
CA GLU A 86 8.50 15.48 13.61
C GLU A 86 8.59 14.39 12.55
N ILE A 87 9.82 14.09 12.12
CA ILE A 87 10.15 12.98 11.23
C ILE A 87 10.77 11.84 12.06
N ALA A 88 10.07 10.72 12.15
CA ALA A 88 10.52 9.53 12.85
C ALA A 88 11.10 8.51 11.89
N THR A 89 12.29 7.98 12.20
CA THR A 89 12.84 6.78 11.56
C THR A 89 12.34 5.54 12.33
N PRO A 90 11.78 4.52 11.65
CA PRO A 90 11.43 3.26 12.30
C PRO A 90 12.61 2.62 13.02
N VAL A 91 12.35 1.90 14.11
CA VAL A 91 13.36 1.05 14.75
C VAL A 91 13.50 -0.29 14.03
N CYS A 92 12.44 -0.74 13.34
CA CYS A 92 12.42 -1.99 12.61
C CYS A 92 11.52 -1.85 11.37
N ALA A 93 11.96 -2.41 10.25
CA ALA A 93 11.21 -2.56 9.02
C ALA A 93 11.34 -4.00 8.57
N SER A 94 10.22 -4.66 8.28
CA SER A 94 10.21 -6.09 7.99
C SER A 94 9.08 -6.45 7.04
N LEU A 95 9.35 -7.31 6.07
CA LEU A 95 8.30 -7.91 5.23
C LEU A 95 7.46 -8.94 5.99
N ARG A 96 7.90 -9.43 7.16
CA ARG A 96 7.10 -10.37 7.95
C ARG A 96 5.82 -9.73 8.47
N PRO A 97 4.65 -10.42 8.35
CA PRO A 97 4.50 -11.83 7.93
C PRO A 97 4.48 -12.07 6.40
N ALA A 98 4.30 -11.05 5.59
CA ALA A 98 4.18 -11.06 4.12
C ALA A 98 5.50 -11.40 3.37
N LEU A 99 6.06 -12.57 3.63
CA LEU A 99 7.32 -13.03 3.03
C LEU A 99 7.16 -13.96 1.84
N GLU A 100 5.98 -14.52 1.60
CA GLU A 100 5.76 -15.40 0.46
C GLU A 100 5.89 -14.60 -0.84
N PRO A 101 6.39 -15.19 -1.95
CA PRO A 101 6.68 -14.45 -3.17
C PRO A 101 5.56 -13.51 -3.62
N LEU A 102 4.30 -13.96 -3.57
CA LEU A 102 3.15 -13.16 -3.99
C LEU A 102 2.62 -12.17 -2.93
N GLU A 103 3.19 -12.20 -1.72
CA GLU A 103 2.74 -11.39 -0.59
C GLU A 103 3.65 -10.19 -0.30
N ARG A 104 4.87 -10.14 -0.85
CA ARG A 104 5.97 -9.19 -0.55
C ARG A 104 5.70 -7.71 -0.88
N ARG A 105 4.47 -7.24 -0.74
CA ARG A 105 4.01 -5.88 -0.99
C ARG A 105 3.80 -5.09 0.29
N THR A 106 3.87 -5.72 1.46
CA THR A 106 3.64 -5.05 2.75
C THR A 106 4.91 -5.04 3.58
N VAL A 107 5.42 -3.85 3.88
CA VAL A 107 6.47 -3.65 4.88
C VAL A 107 5.82 -3.23 6.18
N LEU A 108 6.00 -4.02 7.24
CA LEU A 108 5.65 -3.62 8.60
C LEU A 108 6.76 -2.71 9.15
N LEU A 109 6.41 -1.45 9.41
CA LEU A 109 7.24 -0.54 10.18
C LEU A 109 6.90 -0.65 11.66
N ILE A 110 7.93 -0.60 12.50
CA ILE A 110 7.82 -0.58 13.95
C ILE A 110 8.59 0.63 14.45
N GLY A 111 7.96 1.47 15.26
CA GLY A 111 8.58 2.70 15.76
C GLY A 111 7.63 3.55 16.62
N PRO A 112 8.13 4.65 17.19
CA PRO A 112 7.34 5.56 18.00
C PRO A 112 6.60 6.56 17.10
N PHE A 113 5.55 6.11 16.40
CA PHE A 113 4.86 6.93 15.39
C PHE A 113 3.73 7.79 15.97
N SER A 114 3.32 7.51 17.21
CA SER A 114 2.29 8.27 17.92
C SER A 114 2.70 8.66 19.34
N PRO A 115 3.79 9.41 19.52
CA PRO A 115 4.11 9.97 20.83
C PRO A 115 3.02 10.94 21.28
N GLU A 116 2.53 10.76 22.51
CA GLU A 116 1.44 11.54 23.09
C GLU A 116 0.17 11.48 22.22
N ASP A 117 -0.27 12.63 21.68
CA ASP A 117 -1.44 12.74 20.78
C ASP A 117 -1.02 13.01 19.32
N SER A 118 0.27 12.94 19.00
CA SER A 118 0.73 13.07 17.61
C SER A 118 0.40 11.80 16.84
N LEU A 119 0.00 11.93 15.58
CA LEU A 119 -0.34 10.80 14.71
C LEU A 119 0.53 10.83 13.46
N PRO A 120 0.89 9.67 12.90
CA PRO A 120 1.58 9.65 11.61
C PRO A 120 0.62 10.15 10.52
N ILE A 121 1.10 11.08 9.70
CA ILE A 121 0.36 11.68 8.59
C ILE A 121 0.93 11.29 7.23
N GLY A 122 2.20 10.86 7.17
CA GLY A 122 2.79 10.41 5.92
C GLY A 122 3.97 9.49 6.09
N VAL A 123 4.31 8.82 4.98
CA VAL A 123 5.50 7.97 4.87
C VAL A 123 6.21 8.32 3.56
N GLU A 124 7.52 8.49 3.64
CA GLU A 124 8.40 8.73 2.49
C GLU A 124 9.56 7.73 2.48
N ILE A 125 9.95 7.31 1.27
CA ILE A 125 11.13 6.48 1.05
C ILE A 125 12.34 7.39 0.80
N VAL A 126 13.25 7.46 1.77
CA VAL A 126 14.35 8.44 1.79
C VAL A 126 15.73 7.83 1.51
N GLU A 127 15.87 6.52 1.63
CA GLU A 127 17.09 5.77 1.26
C GLU A 127 16.72 4.53 0.42
N GLN A 128 17.73 3.71 0.09
CA GLN A 128 17.58 2.56 -0.80
C GLN A 128 16.48 1.61 -0.34
N LEU A 129 15.51 1.42 -1.23
CA LEU A 129 14.49 0.39 -1.20
C LEU A 129 14.20 0.02 -2.66
N GLU A 130 14.20 -1.27 -2.97
CA GLU A 130 14.02 -1.76 -4.34
C GLU A 130 12.83 -2.70 -4.45
N ASP A 131 12.25 -2.77 -5.64
CA ASP A 131 11.38 -3.88 -6.00
C ASP A 131 12.20 -5.13 -6.39
N VAL A 132 11.51 -6.25 -6.62
CA VAL A 132 12.15 -7.52 -7.02
C VAL A 132 12.86 -7.46 -8.38
N ASP A 133 12.57 -6.45 -9.20
CA ASP A 133 13.19 -6.22 -10.51
C ASP A 133 14.40 -5.25 -10.43
N GLY A 134 14.70 -4.72 -9.23
CA GLY A 134 15.82 -3.82 -8.96
C GLY A 134 15.51 -2.34 -9.24
N ASN A 135 14.23 -1.97 -9.44
CA ASN A 135 13.85 -0.57 -9.57
C ASN A 135 13.86 0.11 -8.20
N SER A 136 14.35 1.35 -8.15
CA SER A 136 14.39 2.14 -6.92
C SER A 136 13.03 2.75 -6.58
N LEU A 137 12.65 2.69 -5.31
CA LEU A 137 11.45 3.28 -4.75
C LEU A 137 11.72 4.61 -4.01
N VAL A 138 12.95 5.13 -4.05
CA VAL A 138 13.31 6.41 -3.41
C VAL A 138 12.40 7.54 -3.91
N SER A 139 12.03 8.44 -3.00
CA SER A 139 11.11 9.56 -3.21
C SER A 139 9.63 9.19 -3.39
N LEU A 140 9.27 7.90 -3.30
CA LEU A 140 7.85 7.54 -3.16
C LEU A 140 7.34 8.04 -1.81
N ARG A 141 6.15 8.66 -1.83
CA ARG A 141 5.52 9.27 -0.66
C ARG A 141 4.03 9.03 -0.66
N ILE A 142 3.47 8.85 0.54
CA ILE A 142 2.03 8.88 0.80
C ILE A 142 1.76 9.90 1.92
N GLU A 143 0.80 10.79 1.70
CA GLU A 143 0.41 11.85 2.66
C GLU A 143 -0.87 11.51 3.43
N LYS A 144 -1.32 10.27 3.30
CA LYS A 144 -2.52 9.77 3.95
C LYS A 144 -2.22 8.46 4.64
N VAL A 145 -2.18 8.51 5.97
CA VAL A 145 -2.21 7.33 6.84
C VAL A 145 -3.65 7.07 7.27
N THR A 146 -4.11 5.83 7.05
CA THR A 146 -5.45 5.40 7.46
C THR A 146 -5.43 5.10 8.95
N ASN A 147 -6.27 5.78 9.73
CA ASN A 147 -6.38 5.51 11.16
C ASN A 147 -7.32 4.32 11.44
N LEU A 148 -7.25 3.76 12.66
CA LEU A 148 -8.10 2.64 13.05
C LEU A 148 -9.60 2.89 12.88
N ALA A 149 -10.06 4.10 13.22
CA ALA A 149 -11.47 4.46 13.15
C ALA A 149 -12.04 4.48 11.73
N ALA A 150 -11.20 4.71 10.70
CA ALA A 150 -11.61 4.68 9.30
C ALA A 150 -11.87 3.25 8.79
N GLY A 151 -11.34 2.23 9.47
CA GLY A 151 -11.48 0.83 9.09
C GLY A 151 -10.68 0.43 7.83
N PRO A 152 -10.74 -0.85 7.44
CA PRO A 152 -10.00 -1.37 6.31
C PRO A 152 -10.64 -0.99 4.96
N SER A 153 -9.82 -0.96 3.91
CA SER A 153 -10.27 -0.79 2.51
C SER A 153 -9.51 -1.71 1.56
N LEU A 154 -10.09 -2.00 0.40
CA LEU A 154 -9.41 -2.72 -0.67
C LEU A 154 -8.54 -1.74 -1.46
N VAL A 155 -7.23 -1.92 -1.40
CA VAL A 155 -6.24 -1.04 -2.06
C VAL A 155 -5.59 -1.68 -3.29
N LEU A 156 -5.69 -3.00 -3.40
CA LEU A 156 -5.18 -3.80 -4.50
C LEU A 156 -6.05 -5.05 -4.67
N ALA A 157 -6.36 -5.39 -5.90
CA ALA A 157 -6.87 -6.69 -6.29
C ALA A 157 -6.11 -7.10 -7.55
N GLU A 158 -5.42 -8.24 -7.49
CA GLU A 158 -4.69 -8.80 -8.61
C GLU A 158 -5.34 -10.10 -9.04
N ARG A 159 -5.43 -10.30 -10.35
CA ARG A 159 -5.84 -11.57 -10.92
C ARG A 159 -4.58 -12.37 -11.25
N PHE A 160 -4.39 -13.49 -10.56
CA PHE A 160 -3.37 -14.45 -10.94
C PHE A 160 -3.94 -15.39 -12.00
N ALA A 161 -3.31 -15.42 -13.17
CA ALA A 161 -3.53 -16.49 -14.14
C ALA A 161 -2.62 -17.68 -13.75
N PRO A 162 -3.17 -18.90 -13.65
CA PRO A 162 -2.40 -20.11 -13.33
C PRO A 162 -1.45 -20.53 -14.45
#